data_AF-A0A1N7KFG8-F1
#
_entry.id   AF-A0A1N7KFG8-F1
#
_cell.length_a   1.000
_cell.length_b   1.000
_cell.length_c   1.000
_cell.angle_alpha   90.00
_cell.angle_beta   90.00
_cell.angle_gamma   90.00
#
_symmetry.space_group_name_H-M   'P 1'
#
loop_
_entity.id
_entity.type
_entity.pdbx_description
1 polymer ?
#
loop_
_entity_poly.entity_id
_entity_poly.type
_entity_poly.pdbx_seq_one_letter_code
_entity_poly.pdbx_strand_id
1 'polypeptide(L)'
;MAVSSTHERRYERAAQKKGWRTFLRPGWVFGVLAIIAFSYFSFTFLAPWQLSRDGAIVERNDQIEAAFEVEPVPAEEVFDAQGSIEPEEEWARVILEGHYLPEDEVLMRNRPVDSSPAFHALTPFQLNSGEVILVNRGFQTPFEGGVPPMDTPPTGEQSILGHARFAEQTPMSPPIEDQGYRQVYGINTEQSAEVTGTDLAQDYVQLAEGQAG
;
A
#
# COMPACT_ATOMS: atom_id res chain seq x y z
N MET A 1 40.95 62.80 -66.42
CA MET A 1 41.28 62.71 -64.99
C MET A 1 39.97 62.72 -64.21
N ALA A 2 39.48 61.57 -63.75
CA ALA A 2 38.41 61.46 -62.75
C ALA A 2 38.41 60.05 -62.15
N VAL A 3 38.39 60.01 -60.83
CA VAL A 3 38.68 58.91 -59.89
C VAL A 3 37.57 57.84 -59.92
N SER A 4 37.95 56.56 -59.91
CA SER A 4 37.05 55.43 -59.70
C SER A 4 37.03 55.07 -58.21
N SER A 5 35.87 55.21 -57.55
CA SER A 5 35.67 54.91 -56.14
C SER A 5 35.09 53.51 -55.95
N THR A 6 35.84 52.68 -55.24
CA THR A 6 35.49 51.35 -54.76
C THR A 6 34.27 51.39 -53.83
N HIS A 7 33.27 50.53 -54.07
CA HIS A 7 32.23 50.22 -53.08
C HIS A 7 32.20 48.72 -52.82
N GLU A 8 32.79 48.32 -51.68
CA GLU A 8 32.57 46.99 -51.11
C GLU A 8 31.11 46.89 -50.61
N ARG A 9 30.38 45.87 -51.06
CA ARG A 9 29.11 45.47 -50.45
C ARG A 9 29.31 44.17 -49.67
N ARG A 10 29.38 44.30 -48.36
CA ARG A 10 29.09 43.24 -47.38
C ARG A 10 27.67 42.74 -47.62
N TYR A 11 27.50 41.46 -47.92
CA TYR A 11 26.19 40.80 -47.82
C TYR A 11 26.03 40.28 -46.39
N GLU A 12 25.16 40.94 -45.62
CA GLU A 12 24.61 40.43 -44.37
C GLU A 12 23.83 39.14 -44.65
N ARG A 13 24.15 38.04 -43.95
CA ARG A 13 23.26 36.88 -43.89
C ARG A 13 22.02 37.28 -43.09
N ALA A 14 20.89 37.46 -43.77
CA ALA A 14 19.60 37.61 -43.12
C ALA A 14 19.28 36.32 -42.34
N ALA A 15 19.16 36.44 -41.02
CA ALA A 15 18.69 35.36 -40.16
C ALA A 15 17.24 35.02 -40.51
N GLN A 16 17.01 33.82 -41.01
CA GLN A 16 15.70 33.32 -41.42
C GLN A 16 14.79 33.18 -40.18
N LYS A 17 13.88 34.14 -39.96
CA LYS A 17 12.82 34.04 -38.94
C LYS A 17 11.82 32.96 -39.34
N LYS A 18 12.16 31.70 -39.07
CA LYS A 18 11.25 30.56 -39.18
C LYS A 18 10.44 30.42 -37.89
N GLY A 19 9.70 31.46 -37.53
CA GLY A 19 8.97 31.55 -36.27
C GLY A 19 7.47 31.65 -36.50
N TRP A 20 6.69 30.79 -35.84
CA TRP A 20 5.22 30.81 -35.73
C TRP A 20 4.35 30.44 -36.93
N ARG A 21 4.62 30.89 -38.16
CA ARG A 21 3.70 30.61 -39.29
C ARG A 21 3.66 29.14 -39.73
N THR A 22 4.68 28.35 -39.36
CA THR A 22 4.70 26.89 -39.57
C THR A 22 3.69 26.18 -38.66
N PHE A 23 3.40 26.72 -37.47
CA PHE A 23 2.44 26.17 -36.52
C PHE A 23 0.97 26.39 -36.94
N LEU A 24 0.72 27.36 -37.82
CA LEU A 24 -0.60 27.66 -38.39
C LEU A 24 -0.85 26.97 -39.74
N ARG A 25 0.05 26.08 -40.19
CA ARG A 25 -0.22 25.24 -41.36
C ARG A 25 -1.27 24.18 -40.98
N PRO A 26 -2.29 23.92 -41.83
CA PRO A 26 -3.43 23.06 -41.49
C PRO A 26 -3.00 21.68 -40.96
N GLY A 27 -1.93 21.08 -41.50
CA GLY A 27 -1.41 19.81 -41.02
C GLY A 27 -0.92 19.79 -39.57
N TRP A 28 -0.37 20.90 -39.05
CA TRP A 28 0.07 20.97 -37.65
C TRP A 28 -1.12 21.10 -36.69
N VAL A 29 -2.16 21.84 -37.10
CA VAL A 29 -3.43 21.95 -36.37
C VAL A 29 -4.13 20.59 -36.29
N PHE A 30 -4.22 19.85 -37.40
CA PHE A 30 -4.77 18.49 -37.39
C PHE A 30 -3.96 17.53 -36.52
N GLY A 31 -2.63 17.64 -36.53
CA GLY A 31 -1.77 16.83 -35.65
C GLY A 31 -2.02 17.10 -34.17
N VAL A 32 -2.10 18.37 -33.77
CA VAL A 32 -2.43 18.74 -32.38
C VAL A 32 -3.83 18.27 -31.99
N LEU A 33 -4.82 18.46 -32.86
CA LEU A 33 -6.19 17.97 -32.61
C LEU A 33 -6.24 16.44 -32.49
N ALA A 34 -5.49 15.71 -33.32
CA ALA A 34 -5.40 14.25 -33.23
C ALA A 34 -4.75 13.80 -31.92
N ILE A 35 -3.70 14.49 -31.46
CA ILE A 35 -3.07 14.23 -30.17
C ILE A 35 -4.06 14.48 -29.03
N ILE A 36 -4.77 15.61 -29.03
CA ILE A 36 -5.77 15.93 -28.00
C ILE A 36 -6.89 14.89 -27.99
N ALA A 37 -7.43 14.53 -29.17
CA ALA A 37 -8.49 13.54 -29.28
C ALA A 37 -8.03 12.16 -28.81
N PHE A 38 -6.81 11.74 -29.18
CA PHE A 38 -6.22 10.48 -28.73
C PHE A 38 -5.96 10.47 -27.23
N SER A 39 -5.42 11.56 -26.66
CA SER A 39 -5.23 11.70 -25.22
C SER A 39 -6.57 11.64 -24.48
N TYR A 40 -7.59 12.38 -24.94
CA TYR A 40 -8.92 12.34 -24.37
C TYR A 40 -9.50 10.92 -24.39
N PHE A 41 -9.44 10.24 -25.54
CA PHE A 41 -9.90 8.86 -25.66
C PHE A 41 -9.13 7.90 -24.73
N SER A 42 -7.82 8.05 -24.63
CA SER A 42 -6.99 7.20 -23.77
C SER A 42 -7.33 7.37 -22.29
N PHE A 43 -7.48 8.62 -21.82
CA PHE A 43 -7.83 8.87 -20.42
C PHE A 43 -9.28 8.51 -20.08
N THR A 44 -10.22 8.58 -21.02
CA THR A 44 -11.64 8.30 -20.76
C THR A 44 -12.03 6.84 -20.96
N PHE A 45 -11.34 6.09 -21.81
CA PHE A 45 -11.67 4.68 -22.11
C PHE A 45 -10.60 3.70 -21.66
N LEU A 46 -9.32 3.96 -21.97
CA LEU A 46 -8.23 3.01 -21.67
C LEU A 46 -7.81 3.05 -20.19
N ALA A 47 -7.75 4.23 -19.56
CA ALA A 47 -7.39 4.33 -18.15
C ALA A 47 -8.42 3.64 -17.23
N PRO A 48 -9.75 3.84 -17.41
CA PRO A 48 -10.73 3.09 -16.63
C PRO A 48 -10.72 1.59 -16.96
N TRP A 49 -10.51 1.20 -18.23
CA TRP A 49 -10.43 -0.22 -18.59
C TRP A 49 -9.25 -0.93 -17.92
N GLN A 50 -8.07 -0.30 -17.89
CA GLN A 50 -6.90 -0.83 -17.17
C GLN A 50 -7.18 -0.96 -15.68
N LEU A 51 -7.78 0.07 -15.05
CA LEU A 51 -8.12 0.04 -13.63
C LEU A 51 -9.24 -0.95 -13.30
N SER A 52 -10.20 -1.15 -14.20
CA SER A 52 -11.30 -2.11 -14.02
C SER A 52 -10.87 -3.57 -14.18
N ARG A 53 -9.75 -3.80 -14.89
CA ARG A 53 -9.17 -5.14 -15.02
C ARG A 53 -8.50 -5.58 -13.73
N ASP A 54 -8.12 -4.63 -12.89
CA ASP A 54 -7.79 -4.83 -11.48
C ASP A 54 -9.09 -4.79 -10.65
N GLY A 55 -9.91 -5.85 -10.78
CA GLY A 55 -11.20 -5.97 -10.07
C GLY A 55 -11.12 -5.79 -8.55
N ALA A 56 -9.91 -5.88 -7.99
CA ALA A 56 -9.61 -5.66 -6.57
C ALA A 56 -9.79 -4.20 -6.08
N ILE A 57 -9.95 -3.20 -6.95
CA ILE A 57 -10.08 -1.79 -6.52
C ILE A 57 -11.53 -1.39 -6.22
N VAL A 58 -12.50 -1.84 -7.04
CA VAL A 58 -13.93 -1.46 -6.86
C VAL A 58 -14.57 -2.29 -5.76
N GLU A 59 -14.37 -3.62 -5.77
CA GLU A 59 -14.88 -4.54 -4.74
C GLU A 59 -14.38 -4.12 -3.34
N ARG A 60 -13.10 -3.72 -3.24
CA ARG A 60 -12.46 -3.32 -1.99
C ARG A 60 -13.01 -2.00 -1.43
N ASN A 61 -13.35 -1.02 -2.26
CA ASN A 61 -13.91 0.24 -1.77
C ASN A 61 -15.34 0.06 -1.25
N ASP A 62 -16.16 -0.71 -1.97
CA ASP A 62 -17.54 -0.99 -1.57
C ASP A 62 -17.58 -1.83 -0.27
N GLN A 63 -16.67 -2.80 -0.12
CA GLN A 63 -16.50 -3.56 1.12
C GLN A 63 -16.03 -2.69 2.30
N ILE A 64 -15.10 -1.75 2.06
CA ILE A 64 -14.66 -0.82 3.10
C ILE A 64 -15.83 0.08 3.53
N GLU A 65 -16.59 0.67 2.59
CA GLU A 65 -17.73 1.53 2.91
C GLU A 65 -18.83 0.76 3.65
N ALA A 66 -19.18 -0.45 3.18
CA ALA A 66 -20.15 -1.32 3.85
C ALA A 66 -19.69 -1.74 5.26
N ALA A 67 -18.40 -2.05 5.45
CA ALA A 67 -17.87 -2.41 6.76
C ALA A 67 -18.02 -1.25 7.76
N PHE A 68 -17.86 0.01 7.34
CA PHE A 68 -18.05 1.16 8.22
C PHE A 68 -19.52 1.40 8.62
N GLU A 69 -20.48 0.90 7.86
CA GLU A 69 -21.92 1.03 8.16
C GLU A 69 -22.43 0.00 9.19
N VAL A 70 -21.68 -1.08 9.42
CA VAL A 70 -22.06 -2.16 10.35
C VAL A 70 -21.36 -1.96 11.70
N GLU A 71 -22.10 -2.25 12.79
CA GLU A 71 -21.53 -2.25 14.14
C GLU A 71 -20.49 -3.37 14.29
N PRO A 72 -19.35 -3.12 14.94
CA PRO A 72 -18.36 -4.17 15.17
C PRO A 72 -18.92 -5.34 15.98
N VAL A 73 -18.53 -6.56 15.60
CA VAL A 73 -18.93 -7.80 16.28
C VAL A 73 -17.73 -8.44 17.00
N PRO A 74 -17.93 -9.34 17.98
CA PRO A 74 -16.84 -10.12 18.55
C PRO A 74 -16.09 -10.92 17.48
N ALA A 75 -14.77 -11.05 17.62
CA ALA A 75 -13.94 -11.78 16.65
C ALA A 75 -14.39 -13.25 16.51
N GLU A 76 -14.91 -13.85 17.57
CA GLU A 76 -15.40 -15.23 17.63
C GLU A 76 -16.66 -15.47 16.80
N GLU A 77 -17.35 -14.41 16.35
CA GLU A 77 -18.48 -14.52 15.42
C GLU A 77 -18.04 -14.55 13.95
N VAL A 78 -16.82 -14.12 13.66
CA VAL A 78 -16.25 -13.99 12.31
C VAL A 78 -15.18 -15.05 12.05
N PHE A 79 -14.36 -15.36 13.04
CA PHE A 79 -13.31 -16.36 12.93
C PHE A 79 -13.87 -17.73 13.30
N ASP A 80 -13.68 -18.71 12.42
CA ASP A 80 -14.09 -20.09 12.69
C ASP A 80 -13.17 -20.80 13.71
N ALA A 81 -13.41 -22.09 13.94
CA ALA A 81 -12.61 -22.88 14.89
C ALA A 81 -11.15 -23.11 14.47
N GLN A 82 -10.79 -22.80 13.22
CA GLN A 82 -9.41 -22.80 12.71
C GLN A 82 -8.83 -21.37 12.69
N GLY A 83 -9.63 -20.37 13.07
CA GLY A 83 -9.28 -18.98 12.97
C GLY A 83 -9.24 -18.48 11.52
N SER A 84 -10.04 -19.06 10.63
CA SER A 84 -10.21 -18.55 9.26
C SER A 84 -11.52 -17.76 9.14
N ILE A 85 -11.57 -16.84 8.19
CA ILE A 85 -12.75 -16.03 7.86
C ILE A 85 -13.33 -16.43 6.50
N GLU A 86 -14.63 -16.21 6.30
CA GLU A 86 -15.25 -16.41 4.98
C GLU A 86 -14.93 -15.24 4.03
N PRO A 87 -14.97 -15.43 2.70
CA PRO A 87 -14.71 -14.37 1.71
C PRO A 87 -15.51 -13.08 1.91
N GLU A 88 -16.76 -13.20 2.36
CA GLU A 88 -17.65 -12.06 2.61
C GLU A 88 -17.29 -11.27 3.88
N GLU A 89 -16.41 -11.83 4.72
CA GLU A 89 -16.00 -11.26 6.01
C GLU A 89 -14.63 -10.55 5.93
N GLU A 90 -13.97 -10.56 4.77
CA GLU A 90 -12.78 -9.71 4.59
C GLU A 90 -13.18 -8.24 4.80
N TRP A 91 -12.45 -7.56 5.69
CA TRP A 91 -12.73 -6.20 6.19
C TRP A 91 -13.82 -6.08 7.24
N ALA A 92 -14.45 -7.17 7.69
CA ALA A 92 -15.39 -7.14 8.80
C ALA A 92 -14.77 -6.49 10.04
N ARG A 93 -15.51 -5.58 10.68
CA ARG A 93 -15.07 -4.88 11.89
C ARG A 93 -15.26 -5.80 13.09
N VAL A 94 -14.17 -6.14 13.75
CA VAL A 94 -14.14 -7.10 14.85
C VAL A 94 -13.59 -6.48 16.14
N ILE A 95 -14.17 -6.86 17.27
CA ILE A 95 -13.69 -6.54 18.61
C ILE A 95 -12.92 -7.75 19.14
N LEU A 96 -11.69 -7.52 19.59
CA LEU A 96 -10.88 -8.53 20.27
C LEU A 96 -10.78 -8.15 21.74
N GLU A 97 -11.20 -9.06 22.62
CA GLU A 97 -11.08 -8.93 24.06
C GLU A 97 -10.07 -9.93 24.61
N GLY A 98 -9.04 -9.44 25.28
CA GLY A 98 -7.94 -10.26 25.78
C GLY A 98 -6.65 -9.45 25.92
N HIS A 99 -5.49 -10.04 25.63
CA HIS A 99 -4.21 -9.35 25.80
C HIS A 99 -3.19 -9.68 24.72
N TYR A 100 -2.28 -8.73 24.46
CA TYR A 100 -1.13 -8.96 23.59
C TYR A 100 -0.13 -9.94 24.21
N LEU A 101 0.61 -10.64 23.36
CA LEU A 101 1.78 -11.47 23.69
C LEU A 101 3.05 -10.78 23.15
N PRO A 102 3.65 -9.82 23.88
CA PRO A 102 4.76 -8.99 23.39
C PRO A 102 6.01 -9.80 23.03
N GLU A 103 6.26 -10.88 23.77
CA GLU A 103 7.44 -11.73 23.60
C GLU A 103 7.41 -12.50 22.27
N ASP A 104 6.23 -12.60 21.65
CA ASP A 104 5.97 -13.28 20.39
C ASP A 104 5.80 -12.29 19.22
N GLU A 105 6.17 -11.02 19.43
CA GLU A 105 6.18 -10.04 18.35
C GLU A 105 7.22 -10.39 17.25
N VAL A 106 6.81 -10.17 16.01
CA VAL A 106 7.65 -10.23 14.82
C VAL A 106 7.45 -8.96 13.98
N LEU A 107 8.49 -8.55 13.26
CA LEU A 107 8.41 -7.38 12.39
C LEU A 107 8.34 -7.79 10.93
N MET A 108 7.29 -7.36 10.21
CA MET A 108 7.30 -7.49 8.77
C MET A 108 8.09 -6.33 8.15
N ARG A 109 9.11 -6.67 7.37
CA ARG A 109 10.02 -5.69 6.77
C ARG A 109 9.69 -5.38 5.32
N ASN A 110 10.12 -4.21 4.86
CA ASN A 110 10.14 -3.81 3.44
C ASN A 110 8.78 -3.82 2.74
N ARG A 111 7.67 -3.68 3.47
CA ARG A 111 6.41 -3.30 2.84
C ARG A 111 6.45 -1.80 2.54
N PRO A 112 6.37 -1.36 1.28
CA PRO A 112 6.38 0.07 1.00
C PRO A 112 5.08 0.72 1.47
N VAL A 113 5.19 1.79 2.24
CA VAL A 113 4.08 2.73 2.51
C VAL A 113 4.48 4.09 1.95
N ASP A 114 3.62 4.70 1.14
CA ASP A 114 3.91 5.94 0.41
C ASP A 114 5.25 5.93 -0.34
N SER A 115 5.55 4.80 -1.00
CA SER A 115 6.79 4.54 -1.74
C SER A 115 8.07 4.49 -0.89
N SER A 116 7.95 4.47 0.44
CA SER A 116 9.07 4.35 1.38
C SER A 116 9.03 2.97 2.05
N PRO A 117 10.18 2.29 2.26
CA PRO A 117 10.18 1.05 3.04
C PRO A 117 9.59 1.29 4.43
N ALA A 118 8.86 0.32 4.97
CA ALA A 118 8.33 0.37 6.32
C ALA A 118 8.51 -0.98 7.04
N PHE A 119 8.48 -0.91 8.38
CA PHE A 119 8.39 -2.07 9.26
C PHE A 119 7.01 -2.08 9.89
N HIS A 120 6.33 -3.22 9.85
CA HIS A 120 5.05 -3.41 10.54
C HIS A 120 5.26 -4.25 11.80
N ALA A 121 4.62 -3.85 12.91
CA ALA A 121 4.57 -4.66 14.13
C ALA A 121 3.43 -5.68 13.99
N LEU A 122 3.80 -6.97 14.01
CA LEU A 122 2.86 -8.08 14.05
C LEU A 122 2.98 -8.74 15.42
N THR A 123 1.96 -8.57 16.26
CA THR A 123 1.96 -9.06 17.63
C THR A 123 0.79 -10.01 17.81
N PRO A 124 1.01 -11.25 18.28
CA PRO A 124 -0.08 -12.14 18.66
C PRO A 124 -0.93 -11.53 19.79
N PHE A 125 -2.24 -11.74 19.71
CA PHE A 125 -3.22 -11.32 20.69
C PHE A 125 -4.04 -12.54 21.13
N GLN A 126 -3.94 -12.89 22.40
CA GLN A 126 -4.71 -14.00 22.95
C GLN A 126 -6.07 -13.48 23.42
N LEU A 127 -7.13 -14.02 22.82
CA LEU A 127 -8.51 -13.78 23.25
C LEU A 127 -8.77 -14.41 24.61
N ASN A 128 -9.75 -13.88 25.32
CA ASN A 128 -10.23 -14.43 26.59
C ASN A 128 -10.73 -15.89 26.48
N SER A 129 -11.17 -16.29 25.30
CA SER A 129 -11.57 -17.66 24.95
C SER A 129 -10.37 -18.60 24.76
N GLY A 130 -9.19 -18.06 24.48
CA GLY A 130 -7.91 -18.79 24.41
C GLY A 130 -7.26 -18.79 23.03
N GLU A 131 -8.03 -18.57 21.97
CA GLU A 131 -7.54 -18.45 20.59
C GLU A 131 -6.56 -17.28 20.46
N VAL A 132 -5.53 -17.46 19.63
CA VAL A 132 -4.51 -16.43 19.43
C VAL A 132 -4.56 -15.92 18.00
N ILE A 133 -4.88 -14.64 17.84
CA ILE A 133 -5.01 -13.98 16.54
C ILE A 133 -3.79 -13.09 16.33
N LEU A 134 -3.19 -13.15 15.14
CA LEU A 134 -2.12 -12.22 14.78
C LEU A 134 -2.70 -10.82 14.53
N VAL A 135 -2.18 -9.80 15.21
CA VAL A 135 -2.61 -8.41 15.02
C VAL A 135 -1.52 -7.61 14.33
N ASN A 136 -1.82 -7.04 13.16
CA ASN A 136 -0.99 -6.01 12.55
C ASN A 136 -1.32 -4.66 13.19
N ARG A 137 -0.43 -4.18 14.04
CA ARG A 137 -0.61 -2.96 14.84
C ARG A 137 -0.32 -1.67 14.06
N GLY A 138 0.21 -1.78 12.84
CA GLY A 138 0.58 -0.63 12.02
C GLY A 138 2.04 -0.68 11.63
N PHE A 139 2.55 0.45 11.16
CA PHE A 139 3.90 0.53 10.60
C PHE A 139 4.66 1.76 11.08
N GLN A 140 5.98 1.66 11.01
CA GLN A 140 6.88 2.79 11.17
C GLN A 140 7.92 2.80 10.04
N THR A 141 8.33 4.01 9.65
CA THR A 141 9.41 4.20 8.68
C THR A 141 10.77 3.92 9.31
N PRO A 142 11.72 3.32 8.58
CA PRO A 142 13.07 3.03 9.07
C PRO A 142 13.73 4.24 9.74
N PHE A 143 14.43 3.99 10.85
CA PHE A 143 15.25 4.98 11.54
C PHE A 143 16.73 4.65 11.31
N GLU A 144 17.53 5.63 10.90
CA GLU A 144 18.98 5.47 10.62
C GLU A 144 19.34 4.30 9.67
N GLY A 145 18.41 3.89 8.80
CA GLY A 145 18.59 2.77 7.87
C GLY A 145 18.36 1.37 8.47
N GLY A 146 17.87 1.30 9.71
CA GLY A 146 17.55 0.06 10.42
C GLY A 146 16.10 0.00 10.91
N VAL A 147 15.86 -0.90 11.87
CA VAL A 147 14.55 -1.05 12.51
C VAL A 147 14.27 0.22 13.35
N PRO A 148 13.12 0.89 13.16
CA PRO A 148 12.77 2.05 13.97
C PRO A 148 12.37 1.64 15.39
N PRO A 149 12.32 2.58 16.35
CA PRO A 149 11.77 2.33 17.69
C PRO A 149 10.28 1.97 17.61
N MET A 150 9.96 0.68 17.54
CA MET A 150 8.58 0.20 17.47
C MET A 150 7.84 0.52 18.78
N ASP A 151 6.57 0.88 18.66
CA ASP A 151 5.71 1.10 19.83
C ASP A 151 5.52 -0.23 20.56
N THR A 152 5.75 -0.23 21.87
CA THR A 152 5.55 -1.42 22.70
C THR A 152 4.06 -1.73 22.83
N PRO A 153 3.64 -3.00 22.70
CA PRO A 153 2.24 -3.35 22.88
C PRO A 153 1.80 -3.02 24.31
N PRO A 154 0.57 -2.51 24.50
CA PRO A 154 0.05 -2.24 25.82
C PRO A 154 -0.03 -3.53 26.64
N THR A 155 0.19 -3.43 27.95
CA THR A 155 0.18 -4.57 28.87
C THR A 155 -1.19 -4.77 29.52
N GLY A 156 -1.51 -6.03 29.82
CA GLY A 156 -2.77 -6.42 30.47
C GLY A 156 -3.96 -6.46 29.52
N GLU A 157 -5.16 -6.63 30.09
CA GLU A 157 -6.41 -6.75 29.34
C GLU A 157 -6.73 -5.53 28.49
N GLN A 158 -7.07 -5.78 27.23
CA GLN A 158 -7.43 -4.81 26.20
C GLN A 158 -8.76 -5.23 25.55
N SER A 159 -9.48 -4.22 25.07
CA SER A 159 -10.59 -4.36 24.12
C SER A 159 -10.22 -3.52 22.91
N ILE A 160 -9.80 -4.17 21.82
CA ILE A 160 -9.32 -3.48 20.62
C ILE A 160 -10.25 -3.71 19.44
N LEU A 161 -10.41 -2.68 18.61
CA LEU A 161 -11.13 -2.75 17.34
C LEU A 161 -10.15 -3.02 16.19
N GLY A 162 -10.53 -3.89 15.26
CA GLY A 162 -9.77 -4.12 14.04
C GLY A 162 -10.64 -4.56 12.88
N HIS A 163 -9.97 -4.92 11.78
CA HIS A 163 -10.60 -5.46 10.59
C HIS A 163 -10.04 -6.86 10.33
N ALA A 164 -10.94 -7.83 10.16
CA ALA A 164 -10.57 -9.19 9.77
C ALA A 164 -9.97 -9.20 8.36
N ARG A 165 -8.87 -9.93 8.16
CA ARG A 165 -8.13 -9.97 6.89
C ARG A 165 -7.55 -11.35 6.64
N PHE A 166 -7.56 -11.77 5.38
CA PHE A 166 -6.90 -12.99 4.96
C PHE A 166 -5.40 -12.94 5.18
N ALA A 167 -4.82 -14.00 5.75
CA ALA A 167 -3.39 -14.18 5.75
C ALA A 167 -2.82 -14.18 4.32
N GLU A 168 -1.64 -13.60 4.19
CA GLU A 168 -0.97 -13.50 2.91
C GLU A 168 -0.32 -14.83 2.51
N GLN A 169 -0.06 -14.98 1.22
CA GLN A 169 0.69 -16.12 0.72
C GLN A 169 2.07 -16.19 1.37
N THR A 170 2.54 -17.41 1.64
CA THR A 170 3.83 -17.68 2.25
C THR A 170 4.95 -16.99 1.45
N PRO A 171 5.74 -16.10 2.06
CA PRO A 171 6.85 -15.47 1.38
C PRO A 171 7.92 -16.50 0.96
N MET A 172 8.51 -16.29 -0.23
CA MET A 172 9.62 -17.14 -0.71
C MET A 172 10.91 -16.96 0.11
N SER A 173 11.03 -15.84 0.81
CA SER A 173 12.18 -15.55 1.67
C SER A 173 11.94 -16.09 3.07
N PRO A 174 12.92 -16.81 3.66
CA PRO A 174 12.78 -17.30 5.02
C PRO A 174 12.82 -16.12 6.02
N PRO A 175 12.23 -16.30 7.21
CA PRO A 175 12.39 -15.36 8.32
C PRO A 175 13.86 -15.15 8.68
N ILE A 176 14.17 -13.99 9.23
CA ILE A 176 15.53 -13.64 9.68
C ILE A 176 15.50 -13.07 11.08
N GLU A 177 16.64 -13.10 11.77
CA GLU A 177 16.87 -12.30 12.96
C GLU A 177 17.80 -11.14 12.61
N ASP A 178 17.35 -9.91 12.85
CA ASP A 178 18.17 -8.71 12.66
C ASP A 178 17.83 -7.66 13.70
N GLN A 179 18.87 -7.02 14.25
CA GLN A 179 18.79 -5.98 15.28
C GLN A 179 17.97 -6.38 16.53
N GLY A 180 17.96 -7.68 16.86
CA GLY A 180 17.22 -8.22 18.02
C GLY A 180 15.75 -8.53 17.75
N TYR A 181 15.29 -8.36 16.51
CA TYR A 181 13.92 -8.68 16.09
C TYR A 181 13.91 -9.89 15.15
N ARG A 182 12.91 -10.74 15.34
CA ARG A 182 12.51 -11.73 14.33
C ARG A 182 11.74 -10.99 13.24
N GLN A 183 12.15 -11.15 11.98
CA GLN A 183 11.58 -10.43 10.85
C GLN A 183 11.05 -11.37 9.77
N VAL A 184 9.89 -11.01 9.23
CA VAL A 184 9.18 -11.74 8.16
C VAL A 184 8.97 -10.82 6.95
N TYR A 185 8.57 -11.41 5.81
CA TYR A 185 8.42 -10.69 4.53
C TYR A 185 6.97 -10.50 4.08
N GLY A 186 6.01 -11.00 4.85
CA GLY A 186 4.57 -10.88 4.62
C GLY A 186 3.79 -11.13 5.90
N ILE A 187 2.50 -10.81 5.89
CA ILE A 187 1.58 -11.08 7.01
C ILE A 187 1.03 -12.50 6.81
N ASN A 188 1.90 -13.49 6.99
CA ASN A 188 1.56 -14.90 6.90
C ASN A 188 1.61 -15.51 8.31
N THR A 189 0.47 -16.00 8.77
CA THR A 189 0.26 -16.54 10.12
C THR A 189 1.04 -17.83 10.33
N GLU A 190 1.10 -18.73 9.33
CA GLU A 190 1.89 -19.97 9.41
C GLU A 190 3.39 -19.69 9.62
N GLN A 191 3.98 -18.79 8.82
CA GLN A 191 5.37 -18.39 8.96
C GLN A 191 5.63 -17.68 10.30
N SER A 192 4.67 -16.87 10.76
CA SER A 192 4.77 -16.18 12.06
C SER A 192 4.68 -17.19 13.21
N ALA A 193 3.82 -18.20 13.10
CA ALA A 193 3.66 -19.29 14.06
C ALA A 193 4.95 -20.14 14.15
N GLU A 194 5.60 -20.45 13.03
CA GLU A 194 6.88 -21.19 13.01
C GLU A 194 7.98 -20.45 13.79
N VAL A 195 8.03 -19.12 13.64
CA VAL A 195 9.07 -18.27 14.22
C VAL A 195 8.81 -17.96 15.70
N THR A 196 7.54 -17.89 16.09
CA THR A 196 7.13 -17.57 17.46
C THR A 196 6.90 -18.82 18.31
N GLY A 197 6.58 -19.96 17.69
CA GLY A 197 6.09 -21.15 18.38
C GLY A 197 4.67 -20.98 18.92
N THR A 198 3.92 -19.99 18.43
CA THR A 198 2.53 -19.72 18.83
C THR A 198 1.56 -20.44 17.91
N ASP A 199 0.50 -21.02 18.47
CA ASP A 199 -0.62 -21.58 17.71
C ASP A 199 -1.55 -20.44 17.28
N LEU A 200 -1.33 -19.92 16.07
CA LEU A 200 -2.06 -18.77 15.55
C LEU A 200 -3.27 -19.21 14.74
N ALA A 201 -4.33 -18.41 14.84
CA ALA A 201 -5.43 -18.38 13.87
C ALA A 201 -4.89 -18.32 12.43
N GLN A 202 -5.61 -18.94 11.51
CA GLN A 202 -5.23 -18.96 10.09
C GLN A 202 -5.18 -17.55 9.49
N ASP A 203 -6.15 -16.70 9.80
CA ASP A 203 -6.26 -15.33 9.31
C ASP A 203 -5.89 -14.31 10.40
N TYR A 204 -5.80 -13.03 10.05
CA TYR A 204 -5.27 -11.99 10.95
C TYR A 204 -6.21 -10.79 11.10
N VAL A 205 -5.89 -9.92 12.05
CA VAL A 205 -6.61 -8.68 12.29
C VAL A 205 -5.71 -7.47 12.03
N GLN A 206 -6.19 -6.55 11.20
CA GLN A 206 -5.58 -5.22 11.04
C GLN A 206 -6.14 -4.28 12.10
N LEU A 207 -5.30 -3.80 13.02
CA LEU A 207 -5.70 -2.88 14.06
C LEU A 207 -6.30 -1.60 13.45
N ALA A 208 -7.43 -1.14 13.98
CA ALA A 208 -8.06 0.10 13.55
C ALA A 208 -7.28 1.33 14.07
N GLU A 209 -7.37 2.44 13.34
CA GLU A 209 -6.68 3.68 13.73
C GLU A 209 -7.14 4.18 15.11
N GLY A 210 -6.19 4.64 15.92
CA GLY A 210 -6.45 5.20 17.26
C GLY A 210 -6.77 4.17 18.34
N GLN A 211 -6.66 2.87 18.05
CA GLN A 211 -6.74 1.81 19.05
C GLN A 211 -5.43 1.65 19.82
N ALA A 212 -5.48 1.00 20.98
CA ALA A 212 -4.31 0.74 21.79
C ALA A 212 -3.45 -0.35 21.16
N GLY A 213 -2.30 0.05 20.61
CA GLY A 213 -1.37 -0.81 19.89
C GLY A 213 -0.52 0.00 18.94
#